data_AF-A0A369PUZ6-F1
#
_entry.id   AF-A0A369PUZ6-F1
#
_cell.length_a   1.000
_cell.length_b   1.000
_cell.length_c   1.000
_cell.angle_alpha   90.00
_cell.angle_beta   90.00
_cell.angle_gamma   90.00
#
_symmetry.space_group_name_H-M   'P 1'
#
loop_
_entity.id
_entity.type
_entity.pdbx_description
1 polymer ?
#
loop_
_entity_poly.entity_id
_entity_poly.type
_entity_poly.pdbx_seq_one_letter_code
_entity_poly.pdbx_strand_id
1 'polypeptide(L)' 'MTVKSLQDEDKLPIKQVINAINKTMDDVLRVVDAMDLGRTEVKADGVYRTFNSGETVKISSGSFTKKRVSERKIKLF' A
#
# COMPACT_ATOMS: atom_id res chain seq x y z
N MET A 1 -6.66 -19.09 -37.84
CA MET A 1 -5.85 -17.98 -38.38
C MET A 1 -6.59 -16.70 -38.01
N THR A 2 -6.17 -15.85 -37.09
CA THR A 2 -4.81 -15.47 -36.69
C THR A 2 -4.84 -15.02 -35.23
N VAL A 3 -3.92 -15.60 -34.44
CA VAL A 3 -3.57 -15.19 -33.09
C VAL A 3 -3.12 -13.73 -33.18
N LYS A 4 -3.93 -12.79 -32.69
CA LYS A 4 -3.52 -11.39 -32.58
C LYS A 4 -2.38 -11.35 -31.56
N SER A 5 -1.26 -10.82 -32.03
CA SER A 5 0.04 -10.80 -31.37
C SER A 5 -0.02 -10.55 -29.86
N LEU A 6 0.66 -11.41 -29.10
CA LEU A 6 0.95 -11.29 -27.66
C LEU A 6 1.91 -10.11 -27.33
N GLN A 7 2.08 -9.14 -28.23
CA GLN A 7 3.08 -8.05 -28.11
C GLN A 7 2.49 -6.70 -27.66
N ASP A 8 1.16 -6.60 -27.51
CA ASP A 8 0.47 -5.33 -27.19
C ASP A 8 -0.03 -5.20 -25.73
N GLU A 9 0.05 -6.25 -24.90
CA GLU A 9 -0.32 -6.12 -23.47
C GLU A 9 0.74 -5.36 -22.64
N ASP A 10 2.00 -5.36 -23.07
CA ASP A 10 3.12 -4.73 -22.33
C ASP A 10 3.17 -3.20 -22.42
N LYS A 11 2.33 -2.57 -23.27
CA LYS A 11 2.40 -1.12 -23.55
C LYS A 11 1.18 -0.30 -23.10
N LEU A 12 0.21 -0.91 -22.42
CA LEU A 12 -0.92 -0.21 -21.80
C LEU A 12 -0.77 -0.21 -20.27
N PRO A 13 -1.23 0.85 -19.61
CA PRO A 13 -0.32 1.83 -19.03
C PRO A 13 -0.29 1.67 -17.51
N ILE A 14 0.77 1.06 -17.01
CA ILE A 14 1.10 0.99 -15.57
C ILE A 14 0.83 2.33 -14.86
N LYS A 15 1.07 3.46 -15.54
CA LYS A 15 0.76 4.80 -15.02
C LYS A 15 -0.73 5.04 -14.73
N GLN A 16 -1.65 4.58 -15.59
CA GLN A 16 -3.09 4.70 -15.32
C GLN A 16 -3.53 3.74 -14.21
N VAL A 17 -2.92 2.55 -14.13
CA VAL A 17 -3.17 1.60 -13.03
C VAL A 17 -2.72 2.22 -11.70
N ILE A 18 -1.52 2.80 -11.65
CA ILE A 18 -1.02 3.52 -10.47
C ILE A 18 -1.94 4.68 -10.11
N ASN A 19 -2.39 5.47 -11.09
CA ASN A 19 -3.30 6.59 -10.83
C ASN A 19 -4.66 6.14 -10.28
N ALA A 20 -5.21 5.04 -10.81
CA ALA A 20 -6.43 4.46 -10.29
C ALA A 20 -6.23 3.98 -8.85
N ILE A 21 -5.14 3.25 -8.56
CA ILE A 21 -4.79 2.81 -7.21
C ILE A 21 -4.67 4.00 -6.25
N ASN A 22 -3.96 5.06 -6.66
CA ASN A 22 -3.78 6.26 -5.83
C ASN A 22 -5.13 6.93 -5.53
N LYS A 23 -6.00 7.08 -6.54
CA LYS A 23 -7.33 7.67 -6.35
C LYS A 23 -8.19 6.85 -5.37
N THR A 24 -8.21 5.53 -5.53
CA THR A 24 -8.97 4.65 -4.63
C THR A 24 -8.40 4.70 -3.21
N MET A 25 -7.07 4.82 -3.07
CA MET A 25 -6.42 4.96 -1.78
C MET A 25 -6.80 6.27 -1.08
N ASP A 26 -6.87 7.38 -1.82
CA ASP A 26 -7.34 8.67 -1.29
C ASP A 26 -8.79 8.59 -0.81
N ASP A 27 -9.67 7.93 -1.57
CA ASP A 27 -11.07 7.75 -1.18
C ASP A 27 -11.20 6.87 0.08
N VAL A 28 -10.40 5.80 0.21
CA VAL A 28 -10.35 4.99 1.43
C VAL A 28 -9.85 5.82 2.62
N LEU A 29 -8.80 6.63 2.43
CA LEU A 29 -8.28 7.50 3.50
C LEU A 29 -9.34 8.52 3.95
N ARG A 30 -10.12 9.08 3.02
CA ARG A 30 -11.22 10.01 3.35
C ARG A 30 -12.31 9.34 4.19
N VAL A 31 -12.68 8.10 3.88
CA VAL A 31 -13.67 7.35 4.66
C VAL A 31 -13.13 7.02 6.05
N VAL A 32 -11.86 6.59 6.14
CA VAL A 32 -11.17 6.31 7.41
C VAL A 32 -11.13 7.55 8.29
N ASP A 33 -10.82 8.71 7.73
CA ASP A 33 -10.81 9.98 8.44
C ASP A 33 -12.25 10.38 8.84
N ALA A 34 -13.24 10.29 7.94
CA ALA A 34 -14.63 10.63 8.26
C ALA A 34 -15.24 9.76 9.38
N MET A 35 -14.78 8.51 9.49
CA MET A 35 -15.23 7.55 10.51
C MET A 35 -14.36 7.55 11.78
N ASP A 36 -13.34 8.42 11.86
CA ASP A 36 -12.36 8.50 12.96
C ASP A 36 -11.75 7.14 13.35
N LEU A 37 -11.50 6.28 12.35
CA LEU A 37 -10.99 4.92 12.58
C LEU A 37 -9.50 4.90 12.96
N GLY A 38 -8.84 6.04 12.84
CA GLY A 38 -7.42 6.24 13.11
C GLY A 38 -6.50 5.60 12.06
N ARG A 39 -5.40 6.30 11.74
CA ARG A 39 -4.39 5.84 10.79
C ARG A 39 -3.35 4.98 11.48
N THR A 40 -3.12 3.78 10.93
CA THR A 40 -2.17 2.83 11.52
C THR A 40 -0.79 2.97 10.88
N GLU A 41 0.23 3.19 11.70
CA GLU A 41 1.64 3.32 11.31
C GLU A 41 2.48 2.24 12.01
N VAL A 42 3.37 1.59 11.25
CA VAL A 42 4.32 0.62 11.80
C VAL A 42 5.68 1.28 11.98
N LYS A 43 6.15 1.37 13.23
CA LYS A 43 7.49 1.82 13.61
C LYS A 43 8.33 0.63 14.03
N ALA A 44 9.64 0.83 14.16
CA ALA A 44 10.57 -0.26 14.46
C ALA A 44 10.24 -1.03 15.75
N ASP A 45 9.63 -0.35 16.72
CA ASP A 45 9.34 -0.84 18.07
C ASP A 45 7.86 -1.17 18.31
N GLY A 46 6.99 -0.99 17.31
CA GLY A 46 5.56 -1.19 17.49
C GLY A 46 4.66 -0.72 16.36
N VAL A 47 3.39 -1.07 16.48
CA VAL A 47 2.31 -0.60 15.64
C VAL A 47 1.51 0.45 16.41
N TYR A 48 1.33 1.61 15.81
CA TYR A 48 0.68 2.78 16.37
C TYR A 48 -0.55 3.13 15.57
N ARG A 49 -1.59 3.66 16.22
CA ARG A 49 -2.76 4.22 15.57
C ARG A 49 -2.98 5.64 16.02
N THR A 50 -3.10 6.55 15.06
CA THR A 50 -3.29 7.98 15.29
C THR A 50 -4.69 8.37 14.88
N PHE A 51 -5.49 8.88 15.81
CA PHE A 51 -6.86 9.34 15.58
C PHE A 51 -6.88 10.80 15.11
N ASN A 52 -8.03 11.27 14.60
CA ASN A 52 -8.14 12.64 14.11
C ASN A 52 -8.00 13.69 15.22
N SER A 53 -8.23 13.28 16.47
CA SER A 53 -7.99 14.08 17.68
C SER A 53 -6.50 14.36 17.92
N GLY A 54 -5.59 13.68 17.21
CA GLY A 54 -4.14 13.70 17.47
C GLY A 54 -3.71 12.67 18.51
N GLU A 55 -4.64 11.94 19.12
CA GLU A 55 -4.32 10.86 20.04
C GLU A 55 -3.59 9.73 19.30
N THR A 56 -2.49 9.24 19.88
CA THR A 56 -1.73 8.12 19.33
C THR A 56 -1.70 6.97 20.34
N VAL A 57 -2.23 5.82 19.96
CA VAL A 57 -2.28 4.61 20.79
C VAL A 57 -1.36 3.53 20.21
N LYS A 58 -0.54 2.92 21.06
CA LYS A 58 0.28 1.75 20.68
C LYS A 58 -0.60 0.50 20.74
N ILE A 59 -0.90 -0.08 19.58
CA ILE A 59 -1.75 -1.28 19.45
C ILE A 59 -0.93 -2.55 19.71
N SER A 60 0.34 -2.54 19.30
CA SER A 60 1.20 -3.72 19.43
C SER A 60 2.64 -3.31 19.66
N SER A 61 3.30 -4.01 20.57
CA SER A 61 4.74 -3.95 20.79
C SER A 61 5.44 -5.09 20.06
N GLY A 62 6.56 -4.79 19.41
CA GLY A 62 7.36 -5.81 18.72
C GLY A 62 8.50 -5.20 17.94
N SER A 63 9.42 -6.03 17.44
CA SER A 63 10.45 -5.59 16.51
C SER A 63 9.92 -5.71 15.08
N PHE A 64 9.56 -4.58 14.49
CA PHE A 64 9.11 -4.47 13.10
C PHE A 64 10.20 -3.86 12.21
N THR A 65 11.45 -4.20 12.48
CA THR A 65 12.58 -3.76 11.66
C THR A 65 12.32 -4.13 10.20
N LYS A 66 12.27 -3.12 9.31
CA LYS A 66 12.12 -3.36 7.88
C LYS A 66 13.26 -4.25 7.41
N LYS A 67 12.97 -5.52 7.16
CA LYS A 67 13.93 -6.46 6.61
C LYS A 67 14.22 -6.03 5.18
N ARG A 68 15.35 -5.36 4.98
CA ARG A 68 15.82 -4.96 3.65
C ARG A 68 16.22 -6.25 2.93
N VAL A 69 15.35 -6.74 2.06
CA VAL A 69 15.69 -7.86 1.18
C VAL A 69 16.75 -7.35 0.22
N SER A 70 17.99 -7.83 0.36
CA SER A 70 19.15 -7.40 -0.43
C SER A 70 19.01 -7.76 -1.90
N GLU A 71 18.26 -8.81 -2.21
CA GLU A 71 18.02 -9.28 -3.57
C GLU A 71 16.50 -9.29 -3.85
N ARG A 72 16.04 -8.35 -4.69
CA ARG A 72 14.70 -8.42 -5.28
C ARG A 72 14.66 -9.55 -6.32
N LYS A 73 14.72 -10.81 -5.88
CA LYS A 73 14.48 -11.98 -6.73
C LYS A 73 13.01 -12.37 -6.60
N ILE A 74 12.13 -11.58 -7.22
CA ILE A 74 10.81 -12.12 -7.57
C ILE A 74 11.07 -13.07 -8.74
N LYS A 75 11.14 -14.38 -8.47
CA LYS A 75 11.09 -15.38 -9.53
C LYS A 75 9.66 -15.36 -10.08
N LEU A 76 9.46 -14.64 -11.18
CA LEU A 76 8.35 -14.91 -12.08
C LEU A 76 8.80 -16.10 -12.93
N PHE A 77 7.98 -17.16 -12.91
CA PHE A 77 8.26 -18.46 -13.53
C PHE A 77 8.63 -18.33 -15.00
#